data_AF-A0A0R1KJR0-F1
#
_entry.id   AF-A0A0R1KJR0-F1
#
_cell.length_a   1.000
_cell.length_b   1.000
_cell.length_c   1.000
_cell.angle_alpha   90.00
_cell.angle_beta   90.00
_cell.angle_gamma   90.00
#
_symmetry.space_group_name_H-M   'P 1'
#
loop_
_entity.id
_entity.type
_entity.pdbx_description
1 polymer ?
#
loop_
_entity_poly.entity_id
_entity_poly.type
_entity_poly.pdbx_seq_one_letter_code
_entity_poly.pdbx_strand_id
1 'polypeptide(L)'
;MYEEGMSIMKEEDRRKALIALKNLAMALNKYHSALTAEYVNESLVELQKEQAMAFAGSFLYFLQKSSNLRISEGIELNEVEEARWREVSSLKTVANGLFFGMGL
;
A
#
# COMPACT_ATOMS: atom_id res chain seq x y z
N MET A 1 35.60 -10.35 -3.34
CA MET A 1 34.72 -9.21 -3.71
C MET A 1 33.30 -9.70 -3.49
N TYR A 2 32.63 -9.20 -2.46
CA TYR A 2 31.26 -9.63 -2.15
C TYR A 2 30.31 -8.89 -3.08
N GLU A 3 29.80 -9.60 -4.09
CA GLU A 3 28.58 -9.21 -4.78
C GLU A 3 27.36 -9.75 -4.00
N GLU A 4 26.23 -9.07 -4.20
CA GLU A 4 24.86 -9.45 -3.84
C GLU A 4 24.38 -9.13 -2.41
N GLY A 5 23.27 -8.37 -2.30
CA GLY A 5 22.32 -8.62 -1.23
C GLY A 5 21.50 -7.48 -0.61
N MET A 6 21.75 -6.19 -0.86
CA MET A 6 20.90 -5.13 -0.26
C MET A 6 19.92 -4.55 -1.28
N SER A 7 18.71 -5.11 -1.29
CA SER A 7 17.62 -4.65 -2.17
C SER A 7 17.01 -3.36 -1.65
N ILE A 8 17.59 -2.23 -2.05
CA ILE A 8 16.90 -0.93 -2.08
C ILE A 8 15.61 -1.11 -2.90
N MET A 9 14.48 -0.54 -2.47
CA MET A 9 13.23 -0.58 -3.23
C MET A 9 13.53 -0.12 -4.65
N LYS A 10 13.36 -1.00 -5.62
CA LYS A 10 13.51 -0.59 -7.01
C LYS A 10 12.36 0.37 -7.29
N GLU A 11 12.64 1.45 -8.02
CA GLU A 11 11.63 2.42 -8.44
C GLU A 11 10.43 1.72 -9.14
N GLU A 12 10.67 0.55 -9.73
CA GLU A 12 9.64 -0.32 -10.29
C GLU A 12 8.67 -0.87 -9.23
N ASP A 13 9.14 -1.30 -8.07
CA ASP A 13 8.29 -1.83 -6.99
C ASP A 13 7.45 -0.71 -6.36
N ARG A 14 8.04 0.49 -6.23
CA ARG A 14 7.32 1.68 -5.78
C ARG A 14 6.19 2.02 -6.75
N ARG A 15 6.50 1.99 -8.05
CA ARG A 15 5.52 2.22 -9.11
C ARG A 15 4.41 1.17 -9.08
N LYS A 16 4.73 -0.11 -8.89
CA LYS A 16 3.74 -1.20 -8.75
C LYS A 16 2.80 -0.94 -7.58
N ALA A 17 3.33 -0.55 -6.42
CA ALA A 17 2.53 -0.21 -5.24
C ALA A 17 1.61 0.98 -5.49
N LEU A 18 2.11 2.05 -6.11
CA LEU A 18 1.30 3.22 -6.47
C LEU A 18 0.20 2.89 -7.49
N ILE A 19 0.48 2.03 -8.47
CA ILE A 19 -0.52 1.58 -9.45
C ILE A 19 -1.61 0.74 -8.78
N ALA A 20 -1.23 -0.24 -7.96
CA ALA A 20 -2.17 -1.07 -7.22
C ALA A 20 -3.06 -0.22 -6.31
N LEU A 21 -2.46 0.74 -5.61
CA LEU A 21 -3.15 1.65 -4.71
C LEU A 21 -4.13 2.58 -5.46
N LYS A 22 -3.73 3.08 -6.63
CA LYS A 22 -4.64 3.83 -7.52
C LYS A 22 -5.82 3.00 -7.98
N ASN A 23 -5.61 1.74 -8.35
CA ASN A 23 -6.69 0.85 -8.76
C ASN A 23 -7.66 0.56 -7.61
N LEU A 24 -7.13 0.38 -6.39
CA LEU A 24 -7.96 0.23 -5.19
C LEU A 24 -8.78 1.50 -4.90
N ALA A 25 -8.14 2.66 -4.94
CA ALA A 25 -8.81 3.94 -4.75
C ALA A 25 -9.98 4.11 -5.72
N MET A 26 -9.75 3.86 -7.02
CA MET A 26 -10.81 3.94 -8.04
C MET A 26 -11.94 2.93 -7.79
N ALA A 27 -11.62 1.70 -7.37
CA ALA A 27 -12.63 0.69 -7.06
C ALA A 27 -13.50 1.11 -5.87
N LEU A 28 -12.88 1.53 -4.76
CA LEU A 28 -13.60 1.94 -3.55
C LEU A 28 -14.47 3.18 -3.80
N ASN A 29 -13.95 4.20 -4.48
CA ASN A 29 -14.71 5.43 -4.76
C ASN A 29 -15.89 5.20 -5.71
N LYS A 30 -15.89 4.11 -6.48
CA LYS A 30 -17.00 3.78 -7.38
C LYS A 30 -18.22 3.28 -6.61
N TYR A 31 -18.04 2.59 -5.50
CA TYR A 31 -19.12 1.89 -4.80
C TYR A 31 -19.34 2.38 -3.37
N HIS A 32 -18.35 3.04 -2.75
CA HIS A 32 -18.41 3.48 -1.36
C HIS A 32 -18.06 4.97 -1.24
N SER A 33 -18.92 5.71 -0.54
CA SER A 33 -18.61 7.06 -0.03
C SER A 33 -18.27 6.95 1.46
N ALA A 34 -17.17 6.28 1.77
CA ALA A 34 -16.75 5.95 3.14
C ALA A 34 -15.38 6.57 3.49
N LEU A 35 -15.09 6.72 4.79
CA LEU A 35 -13.84 7.29 5.28
C LEU A 35 -12.65 6.45 4.83
N THR A 36 -12.82 5.14 4.67
CA THR A 36 -11.81 4.25 4.08
C THR A 36 -11.46 4.67 2.65
N ALA A 37 -12.43 5.03 1.82
CA ALA A 37 -12.18 5.46 0.43
C ALA A 37 -11.46 6.81 0.38
N GLU A 38 -11.83 7.74 1.27
CA GLU A 38 -11.15 9.03 1.44
C GLU A 38 -9.71 8.83 1.91
N TYR A 39 -9.51 8.05 2.97
CA TYR A 39 -8.17 7.76 3.51
C TYR A 39 -7.24 7.09 2.49
N VAL A 40 -7.77 6.18 1.66
CA VAL A 40 -7.01 5.53 0.58
C VAL A 40 -6.58 6.56 -0.48
N ASN A 41 -7.44 7.53 -0.84
CA ASN A 41 -7.10 8.61 -1.76
C ASN A 41 -6.02 9.54 -1.19
N GLU A 42 -6.19 10.00 0.05
CA GLU A 42 -5.21 10.87 0.71
C GLU A 42 -3.86 10.18 0.82
N SER A 43 -3.86 8.91 1.25
CA SER A 43 -2.64 8.11 1.36
C SER A 43 -1.94 7.93 0.03
N LEU A 44 -2.68 7.76 -1.08
CA LEU A 44 -2.11 7.71 -2.42
C LEU A 44 -1.37 9.00 -2.78
N VAL A 45 -1.96 10.15 -2.48
CA VAL A 45 -1.35 11.46 -2.75
C VAL A 45 -0.07 11.67 -1.92
N GLU A 46 -0.07 11.27 -0.65
CA GLU A 46 1.11 11.38 0.19
C GLU A 46 2.22 10.41 -0.23
N LEU A 47 1.88 9.14 -0.47
CA LEU A 47 2.85 8.12 -0.91
C LEU A 47 3.51 8.45 -2.26
N GLN A 48 2.82 9.18 -3.15
CA GLN A 48 3.41 9.62 -4.41
C GLN A 48 4.60 10.57 -4.23
N LYS A 49 4.61 11.36 -3.14
CA LYS A 49 5.65 12.35 -2.82
C LYS A 49 6.88 11.71 -2.17
N GLU A 50 6.73 10.51 -1.63
CA GLU A 50 7.77 9.84 -0.85
C GLU A 50 8.74 9.02 -1.72
N GLN A 51 9.99 8.94 -1.26
CA GLN A 51 11.05 8.17 -1.88
C GLN A 51 11.48 7.01 -0.98
N ALA A 52 11.78 5.87 -1.60
CA ALA A 52 12.45 4.69 -1.02
C ALA A 52 11.99 4.31 0.41
N MET A 53 12.80 4.60 1.43
CA MET A 53 12.55 4.21 2.83
C MET A 53 11.32 4.85 3.46
N ALA A 54 11.09 6.14 3.19
CA ALA A 54 9.90 6.84 3.67
C ALA A 54 8.64 6.16 3.12
N PHE A 55 8.67 5.84 1.82
CA PHE A 55 7.59 5.12 1.15
C PHE A 55 7.29 3.77 1.81
N ALA A 56 8.31 2.96 2.10
CA ALA A 56 8.11 1.65 2.70
C ALA A 56 7.43 1.74 4.07
N GLY A 57 7.88 2.66 4.94
CA GLY A 57 7.30 2.88 6.26
C GLY A 57 5.86 3.38 6.18
N SER A 58 5.62 4.43 5.40
CA SER A 58 4.28 5.01 5.21
C SER A 58 3.32 4.01 4.55
N PHE A 59 3.79 3.18 3.63
CA PHE A 59 2.97 2.16 2.98
C PHE A 59 2.55 1.06 3.97
N LEU A 60 3.45 0.60 4.85
CA LEU A 60 3.10 -0.35 5.92
C LEU A 60 2.10 0.25 6.90
N TYR A 61 2.29 1.51 7.28
CA TYR A 61 1.34 2.23 8.13
C TYR A 61 -0.03 2.37 7.46
N PHE A 62 -0.04 2.74 6.17
CA PHE A 62 -1.25 2.79 5.36
C PHE A 62 -2.00 1.46 5.36
N LEU A 63 -1.33 0.34 5.10
CA LEU A 63 -1.95 -0.99 5.08
C LEU A 63 -2.64 -1.33 6.40
N GLN A 64 -1.98 -1.02 7.52
CA GLN A 64 -2.54 -1.27 8.84
C GLN A 64 -3.75 -0.36 9.14
N LYS A 65 -3.60 0.95 8.92
CA LYS A 65 -4.64 1.93 9.24
C LYS A 65 -5.87 1.77 8.35
N SER A 66 -5.69 1.58 7.04
CA SER A 66 -6.79 1.37 6.09
C SER A 66 -7.57 0.09 6.42
N SER A 67 -6.88 -1.00 6.81
CA SER A 67 -7.54 -2.24 7.23
C SER A 67 -8.39 -2.06 8.48
N ASN A 68 -7.84 -1.36 9.50
CA ASN A 68 -8.57 -1.08 10.73
C ASN A 68 -9.80 -0.19 10.47
N LEU A 69 -9.65 0.83 9.62
CA LEU A 69 -10.75 1.75 9.28
C LEU A 69 -11.85 1.01 8.53
N ARG A 70 -11.51 0.20 7.54
CA ARG A 70 -12.47 -0.63 6.78
C ARG A 70 -13.30 -1.53 7.68
N ILE A 71 -12.65 -2.20 8.64
CA ILE A 71 -13.31 -3.08 9.60
C ILE A 71 -14.21 -2.27 10.53
N SER A 72 -13.72 -1.13 11.03
CA SER A 72 -14.49 -0.25 11.92
C SER A 72 -15.75 0.32 11.26
N GLU A 73 -15.69 0.60 9.96
CA GLU A 73 -16.84 1.08 9.18
C GLU A 73 -17.78 -0.05 8.74
N GLY A 74 -17.40 -1.32 8.95
CA GLY A 74 -18.19 -2.46 8.50
C GLY A 74 -18.29 -2.58 6.99
N ILE A 75 -17.29 -2.08 6.23
CA ILE A 75 -17.31 -2.13 4.78
C ILE A 75 -17.07 -3.56 4.31
N GLU A 76 -18.09 -4.11 3.67
CA GLU A 76 -18.00 -5.34 2.88
C GLU A 76 -17.49 -5.02 1.48
N LEU A 77 -16.36 -5.63 1.11
CA LEU A 77 -15.77 -5.45 -0.21
C LEU A 77 -16.50 -6.35 -1.21
N ASN A 78 -16.82 -5.81 -2.38
CA ASN A 78 -17.24 -6.64 -3.50
C ASN A 78 -16.02 -7.36 -4.13
N GLU A 79 -16.28 -8.28 -5.06
CA GLU A 79 -15.23 -9.09 -5.69
C GLU A 79 -14.11 -8.25 -6.33
N VAL A 80 -14.46 -7.11 -6.94
CA VAL A 80 -13.48 -6.23 -7.59
C VAL A 80 -12.61 -5.54 -6.54
N GLU A 81 -13.23 -4.99 -5.50
CA GLU A 81 -12.52 -4.31 -4.42
C GLU A 81 -11.64 -5.27 -3.64
N GLU A 82 -12.12 -6.48 -3.37
CA GLU A 82 -11.35 -7.49 -2.67
C GLU A 82 -10.12 -7.91 -3.49
N ALA A 83 -10.27 -8.09 -4.81
CA ALA A 83 -9.14 -8.36 -5.70
C ALA A 83 -8.09 -7.23 -5.62
N ARG A 84 -8.51 -5.95 -5.65
CA ARG A 84 -7.59 -4.81 -5.53
C ARG A 84 -6.98 -4.68 -4.14
N TRP A 85 -7.75 -4.99 -3.10
CA TRP A 85 -7.27 -4.97 -1.72
C TRP A 85 -6.19 -6.02 -1.51
N ARG A 86 -6.40 -7.24 -2.03
CA ARG A 86 -5.41 -8.33 -2.00
C ARG A 86 -4.16 -7.97 -2.80
N GLU A 87 -4.32 -7.36 -3.97
CA GLU A 87 -3.20 -6.87 -4.79
C GLU A 87 -2.31 -5.90 -3.99
N VAL A 88 -2.91 -4.87 -3.38
CA VAL A 88 -2.20 -3.89 -2.54
C VAL A 88 -1.56 -4.56 -1.31
N SER A 89 -2.29 -5.46 -0.64
CA SER A 89 -1.80 -6.17 0.55
C SER A 89 -0.65 -7.13 0.25
N SER A 90 -0.60 -7.72 -0.95
CA SER A 90 0.48 -8.63 -1.35
C SER A 90 1.85 -7.95 -1.42
N LEU A 91 1.85 -6.62 -1.60
CA LEU A 91 3.06 -5.80 -1.63
C LEU A 91 3.60 -5.50 -0.22
N LYS A 92 2.90 -5.94 0.84
CA LYS A 92 3.39 -5.87 2.22
C LYS A 92 4.74 -6.57 2.39
N THR A 93 4.95 -7.71 1.75
CA THR A 93 6.21 -8.45 1.83
C THR A 93 7.37 -7.65 1.23
N VAL A 94 7.10 -6.93 0.14
CA VAL A 94 8.07 -6.02 -0.48
C VAL A 94 8.41 -4.88 0.48
N ALA A 95 7.40 -4.23 1.07
CA ALA A 95 7.60 -3.16 2.04
C ALA A 95 8.29 -3.63 3.35
N ASN A 96 7.97 -4.82 3.84
CA ASN A 96 8.61 -5.42 5.02
C ASN A 96 10.07 -5.77 4.77
N GLY A 97 10.40 -6.34 3.61
CA GLY A 97 11.80 -6.62 3.23
C GLY A 97 12.66 -5.34 3.20
N LEU A 98 12.03 -4.19 2.94
CA LEU A 98 12.68 -2.88 2.90
C LEU A 98 12.85 -2.25 4.29
N PHE A 99 11.85 -2.41 5.17
CA PHE A 99 11.86 -1.80 6.50
C PHE A 99 12.69 -2.60 7.52
N PHE A 100 12.63 -3.95 7.45
CA PHE A 100 13.29 -4.83 8.41
C PHE A 100 14.58 -5.47 7.88
N GLY A 101 14.86 -5.40 6.57
CA GLY A 101 16.08 -5.93 5.95
C GLY A 101 17.35 -5.10 6.17
N MET A 102 17.28 -4.00 6.91
CA MET A 102 18.41 -3.10 7.19
C MET A 102 18.96 -3.18 8.63
N GLY A 103 18.59 -4.22 9.40
CA GLY A 103 19.28 -4.53 10.65
C GLY A 103 18.36 -5.04 11.77
N LEU A 104 18.38 -6.36 11.94
CA LEU A 104 18.81 -6.98 13.20
C LEU A 104 20.11 -7.75 12.90
#